data_AF-A0A077R1R6-F1
#
_entry.id   AF-A0A077R1R6-F1
#
_cell.length_a   1.000
_cell.length_b   1.000
_cell.length_c   1.000
_cell.angle_alpha   90.00
_cell.angle_beta   90.00
_cell.angle_gamma   90.00
#
_symmetry.space_group_name_H-M   'P 1'
#
loop_
_entity.id
_entity.type
_entity.pdbx_description
1 polymer ?
#
loop_
_entity_poly.entity_id
_entity_poly.type
_entity_poly.pdbx_seq_one_letter_code
_entity_poly.pdbx_strand_id
1 'polypeptide(L)'
;MTNAPNRFDLFILGPDEKRVEVVEDTKIPNAATFWFNKEDHTLGNMLRHAVLANPAVLFCGYKVPHPLEPKVFVKIQTDGSLTPTDALKQGCTKLIAQISSLKGAWRTEVQMSGAGTVDVGGAGAFGQGGAYGGDAQGYGGEGGGGYVDI
;
A
#
# COMPACT_ATOMS: atom_id res chain seq x y z
N MET A 1 -0.80 -40.02 -0.45
CA MET A 1 -0.89 -38.55 -0.63
C MET A 1 -1.78 -38.22 -1.82
N THR A 2 -3.01 -38.76 -1.86
CA THR A 2 -3.80 -38.86 -3.11
C THR A 2 -4.96 -37.87 -3.18
N ASN A 3 -5.22 -37.11 -2.11
CA ASN A 3 -6.36 -36.18 -2.01
C ASN A 3 -5.91 -34.72 -1.76
N ALA A 4 -4.65 -34.40 -2.06
CA ALA A 4 -4.17 -33.03 -1.98
C ALA A 4 -4.54 -32.32 -3.29
N PRO A 5 -5.24 -31.18 -3.25
CA PRO A 5 -5.51 -30.39 -4.46
C PRO A 5 -4.22 -29.87 -5.08
N ASN A 6 -4.27 -29.48 -6.35
CA ASN A 6 -3.09 -28.95 -7.02
C ASN A 6 -2.77 -27.55 -6.47
N ARG A 7 -1.48 -27.21 -6.43
CA ARG A 7 -1.06 -25.89 -5.92
C ARG A 7 -1.53 -24.72 -6.77
N PHE A 8 -1.70 -24.92 -8.08
CA PHE A 8 -2.18 -23.87 -8.97
C PHE A 8 -3.67 -23.54 -8.76
N ASP A 9 -4.43 -24.45 -8.16
CA ASP A 9 -5.84 -24.22 -7.79
C ASP A 9 -5.98 -23.11 -6.72
N LEU A 10 -4.87 -22.66 -6.12
CA LEU A 10 -4.84 -21.58 -5.15
C LEU A 10 -5.04 -20.19 -5.76
N PHE A 11 -4.57 -19.97 -6.99
CA PHE A 11 -4.54 -18.65 -7.62
C PHE A 11 -5.14 -18.62 -9.03
N ILE A 12 -5.39 -19.79 -9.65
CA ILE A 12 -6.08 -19.89 -10.94
C ILE A 12 -7.57 -20.11 -10.69
N LEU A 13 -8.41 -19.32 -11.37
CA LEU A 13 -9.86 -19.44 -11.32
C LEU A 13 -10.31 -20.67 -12.11
N GLY A 14 -11.32 -21.37 -11.58
CA GLY A 14 -12.02 -22.41 -12.34
C GLY A 14 -12.80 -21.83 -13.54
N PRO A 15 -13.20 -22.66 -14.50
CA PRO A 15 -13.89 -22.22 -15.72
C PRO A 15 -15.20 -21.45 -15.46
N ASP A 16 -15.88 -21.70 -14.34
CA ASP A 16 -17.14 -21.04 -13.96
C ASP A 16 -17.01 -20.10 -12.74
N GLU A 17 -15.79 -19.83 -12.27
CA GLU A 17 -15.54 -19.06 -11.06
C GLU A 17 -15.26 -17.59 -11.37
N LYS A 18 -16.07 -16.68 -10.82
CA LYS A 18 -15.82 -15.24 -10.94
C LYS A 18 -14.77 -14.81 -9.94
N ARG A 19 -13.92 -13.83 -10.28
CA ARG A 19 -12.95 -13.32 -9.29
C ARG A 19 -13.62 -12.61 -8.11
N VAL A 20 -14.70 -11.89 -8.38
CA VAL A 20 -15.47 -11.16 -7.37
C VAL A 20 -16.95 -11.47 -7.52
N GLU A 21 -17.59 -11.84 -6.42
CA GLU A 21 -19.04 -11.96 -6.30
C GLU A 21 -19.54 -10.96 -5.25
N VAL A 22 -20.65 -10.28 -5.56
CA VAL A 22 -21.22 -9.26 -4.68
C VAL A 22 -22.57 -9.76 -4.16
N VAL A 23 -22.74 -9.73 -2.85
CA VAL A 23 -23.98 -10.08 -2.17
C VAL A 23 -24.39 -8.91 -1.29
N GLU A 24 -25.46 -8.23 -1.66
CA GLU A 24 -26.05 -7.16 -0.86
C GLU A 24 -26.68 -7.74 0.42
N ASP A 25 -26.51 -7.04 1.55
CA ASP A 25 -27.07 -7.47 2.83
C ASP A 25 -28.49 -6.92 2.96
N THR A 26 -29.48 -7.79 3.13
CA THR A 26 -30.89 -7.40 3.29
C THR A 26 -31.25 -7.01 4.73
N LYS A 27 -30.40 -7.37 5.70
CA LYS A 27 -30.66 -7.14 7.13
C LYS A 27 -30.07 -5.83 7.63
N ILE A 28 -28.97 -5.38 7.02
CA ILE A 28 -28.24 -4.18 7.42
C ILE A 28 -28.33 -3.17 6.27
N PRO A 29 -28.83 -1.95 6.50
CA PRO A 29 -28.90 -0.94 5.46
C PRO A 29 -27.50 -0.53 4.99
N ASN A 30 -27.36 -0.25 3.70
CA ASN A 30 -26.12 0.19 3.07
C ASN A 30 -24.93 -0.74 3.37
N ALA A 31 -25.17 -2.05 3.36
CA ALA A 31 -24.13 -3.05 3.56
C ALA A 31 -24.07 -4.04 2.40
N ALA A 32 -22.86 -4.42 2.03
CA ALA A 32 -22.61 -5.47 1.03
C ALA A 32 -21.44 -6.34 1.45
N THR A 33 -21.50 -7.60 1.02
CA THR A 33 -20.45 -8.59 1.19
C THR A 33 -19.84 -8.91 -0.17
N PHE A 34 -18.53 -8.74 -0.26
CA PHE A 34 -17.74 -9.01 -1.46
C PHE A 34 -16.96 -10.29 -1.23
N TRP A 35 -17.17 -11.29 -2.07
CA TRP A 35 -16.40 -12.53 -2.08
C TRP A 35 -15.30 -12.43 -3.13
N PHE A 36 -14.07 -12.65 -2.70
CA PHE A 36 -12.88 -12.70 -3.53
C PHE A 36 -12.42 -14.14 -3.61
N ASN A 37 -12.56 -14.73 -4.79
CA ASN A 37 -12.13 -16.09 -5.06
C ASN A 37 -10.65 -16.08 -5.47
N LYS A 38 -9.90 -17.08 -5.02
CA LYS A 38 -8.46 -17.26 -5.26
C LYS A 38 -7.59 -16.13 -4.69
N GLU A 39 -8.02 -15.61 -3.54
CA GLU A 39 -7.33 -14.56 -2.80
C GLU A 39 -7.16 -14.97 -1.34
N ASP A 40 -6.25 -14.29 -0.64
CA ASP A 40 -5.88 -14.58 0.74
C ASP A 40 -5.83 -13.31 1.62
N HIS A 41 -5.28 -13.45 2.82
CA HIS A 41 -5.10 -12.36 3.77
C HIS A 41 -4.32 -11.17 3.20
N THR A 42 -3.47 -11.38 2.19
CA THR A 42 -2.70 -10.32 1.54
C THR A 42 -3.64 -9.26 0.98
N LEU A 43 -4.58 -9.66 0.12
CA LEU A 43 -5.58 -8.76 -0.45
C LEU A 43 -6.63 -8.33 0.58
N GLY A 44 -7.14 -9.28 1.37
CA GLY A 44 -8.20 -9.02 2.35
C GLY A 44 -7.82 -7.96 3.38
N ASN A 45 -6.62 -8.08 3.98
CA ASN A 45 -6.17 -7.14 4.99
C ASN A 45 -5.88 -5.76 4.40
N MET A 46 -5.23 -5.69 3.23
CA MET A 46 -4.96 -4.42 2.56
C MET A 46 -6.25 -3.66 2.24
N LEU A 47 -7.24 -4.34 1.67
CA LEU A 47 -8.53 -3.72 1.36
C LEU A 47 -9.25 -3.23 2.61
N ARG A 48 -9.27 -4.03 3.67
CA ARG A 48 -9.87 -3.60 4.96
C ARG A 48 -9.29 -2.26 5.43
N HIS A 49 -7.96 -2.14 5.46
CA HIS A 49 -7.32 -0.91 5.91
C HIS A 49 -7.61 0.29 4.99
N ALA A 50 -7.56 0.08 3.68
CA ALA A 50 -7.81 1.15 2.71
C ALA A 50 -9.24 1.66 2.75
N VAL A 51 -10.22 0.75 2.89
CA VAL A 51 -11.64 1.09 2.94
C VAL A 51 -12.00 1.75 4.26
N LEU A 52 -11.49 1.26 5.40
CA LEU A 52 -11.68 1.89 6.71
C LEU A 52 -11.08 3.30 6.81
N ALA A 53 -10.12 3.65 5.95
CA ALA A 53 -9.57 5.00 5.91
C ALA A 53 -10.55 6.04 5.34
N ASN A 54 -11.70 5.62 4.79
CA ASN A 54 -12.75 6.53 4.34
C ASN A 54 -13.74 6.81 5.49
N PRO A 55 -13.96 8.07 5.90
CA PRO A 55 -14.86 8.41 7.00
C PRO A 55 -16.33 8.05 6.76
N ALA A 56 -16.76 7.87 5.50
CA ALA A 56 -18.12 7.43 5.17
C ALA A 56 -18.37 5.94 5.44
N VAL A 57 -17.32 5.17 5.76
CA VAL A 57 -17.41 3.73 6.06
C VAL A 57 -17.57 3.54 7.57
N LEU A 58 -18.69 2.97 7.98
CA LEU A 58 -18.99 2.67 9.38
C LEU A 58 -18.33 1.37 9.83
N PHE A 59 -18.30 0.38 8.93
CA PHE A 59 -17.72 -0.93 9.23
C PHE A 59 -17.07 -1.52 7.98
N CYS A 60 -15.87 -2.06 8.17
CA CYS A 60 -15.27 -2.95 7.20
C CYS A 60 -14.47 -4.04 7.92
N GLY A 61 -14.78 -5.29 7.58
CA GLY A 61 -14.14 -6.47 8.13
C GLY A 61 -13.94 -7.52 7.05
N TYR A 62 -12.88 -8.31 7.18
CA TYR A 62 -12.63 -9.44 6.31
C TYR A 62 -12.40 -10.71 7.12
N LYS A 63 -12.69 -11.87 6.54
CA LYS A 63 -12.26 -13.16 7.10
C LYS A 63 -12.08 -14.19 6.00
N VAL A 64 -11.23 -15.17 6.28
CA VAL A 64 -11.09 -16.40 5.51
C VAL A 64 -11.94 -17.46 6.23
N PRO A 65 -13.01 -17.99 5.61
CA PRO A 65 -13.92 -18.91 6.27
C PRO A 65 -13.26 -20.25 6.59
N HIS A 66 -12.37 -20.73 5.73
CA HIS A 66 -11.64 -21.96 5.92
C HIS A 66 -10.25 -21.90 5.26
N PRO A 67 -9.17 -22.34 5.92
CA PRO A 67 -7.80 -22.19 5.39
C PRO A 67 -7.50 -23.05 4.16
N LEU A 68 -8.26 -24.14 3.92
CA LEU A 68 -8.09 -24.99 2.74
C LEU A 68 -8.73 -24.43 1.47
N GLU A 69 -9.55 -23.38 1.61
CA GLU A 69 -10.24 -22.75 0.49
C GLU A 69 -9.68 -21.32 0.32
N PRO A 70 -9.02 -21.01 -0.80
CA PRO A 70 -8.47 -19.68 -1.07
C PRO A 70 -9.62 -18.72 -1.43
N LYS A 71 -10.43 -18.36 -0.43
CA LYS A 71 -11.58 -17.48 -0.59
C LYS A 71 -11.61 -16.51 0.59
N VAL A 72 -11.64 -15.23 0.28
CA VAL A 72 -11.77 -14.17 1.27
C VAL A 72 -13.12 -13.52 1.07
N PHE A 73 -13.76 -13.12 2.17
CA PHE A 73 -14.84 -12.16 2.03
C PHE A 73 -14.57 -10.90 2.83
N VAL A 74 -15.04 -9.80 2.28
CA VAL A 74 -14.96 -8.47 2.85
C VAL A 74 -16.39 -7.94 2.98
N LYS A 75 -16.79 -7.62 4.20
CA LYS A 75 -18.07 -6.98 4.48
C LYS A 75 -17.85 -5.49 4.69
N ILE A 76 -18.61 -4.66 4.01
CA ILE A 76 -18.53 -3.21 4.07
C ILE A 76 -19.92 -2.66 4.40
N GLN A 77 -19.98 -1.71 5.33
CA GLN A 77 -21.16 -0.92 5.65
C GLN A 77 -20.80 0.55 5.61
N THR A 78 -21.63 1.35 4.94
CA THR A 78 -21.47 2.80 4.83
C THR A 78 -22.60 3.54 5.55
N ASP A 79 -22.40 4.84 5.76
CA ASP A 79 -23.39 5.76 6.35
C ASP A 79 -24.55 6.11 5.40
N GLY A 80 -24.49 5.67 4.14
CA GLY A 80 -25.47 5.96 3.09
C GLY A 80 -25.11 7.14 2.19
N SER A 81 -24.05 7.89 2.50
CA SER A 81 -23.51 8.93 1.60
C SER A 81 -22.84 8.33 0.35
N LEU A 82 -22.34 7.09 0.48
CA LEU A 82 -21.64 6.35 -0.55
C LEU A 82 -22.13 4.91 -0.60
N THR A 83 -22.21 4.31 -1.78
CA THR A 83 -22.51 2.88 -1.89
C THR A 83 -21.32 2.04 -1.41
N PRO A 84 -21.53 0.87 -0.79
CA PRO A 84 -20.43 -0.02 -0.38
C PRO A 84 -19.50 -0.41 -1.55
N THR A 85 -20.07 -0.55 -2.75
CA THR A 85 -19.33 -0.84 -3.98
C THR A 85 -18.39 0.30 -4.36
N ASP A 86 -18.85 1.55 -4.24
CA ASP A 86 -18.01 2.70 -4.54
C ASP A 86 -16.97 2.96 -3.46
N ALA A 87 -17.30 2.70 -2.19
CA ALA A 87 -16.32 2.71 -1.09
C ALA A 87 -15.17 1.75 -1.36
N LEU A 88 -15.48 0.53 -1.83
CA LEU A 88 -14.48 -0.46 -2.22
C LEU A 88 -13.63 0.03 -3.42
N LYS A 89 -14.25 0.55 -4.48
CA LYS A 89 -13.51 1.09 -5.65
C LYS A 89 -12.56 2.22 -5.25
N GLN A 90 -13.02 3.15 -4.42
CA GLN A 90 -12.19 4.25 -3.92
C GLN A 90 -11.00 3.73 -3.11
N GLY A 91 -11.24 2.73 -2.24
CA GLY A 91 -10.17 2.03 -1.51
C GLY A 91 -9.13 1.40 -2.43
N CYS A 92 -9.57 0.69 -3.48
CA CYS A 92 -8.67 0.10 -4.48
C CYS A 92 -7.84 1.16 -5.22
N THR A 93 -8.46 2.24 -5.71
CA THR A 93 -7.75 3.33 -6.39
C THR A 93 -6.70 3.96 -5.48
N LYS A 94 -7.03 4.18 -4.21
CA LYS A 94 -6.11 4.73 -3.21
C LYS A 94 -4.91 3.81 -2.98
N LEU A 95 -5.14 2.50 -2.85
CA LEU A 95 -4.05 1.51 -2.71
C LEU A 95 -3.13 1.50 -3.93
N ILE A 96 -3.68 1.51 -5.15
CA ILE A 96 -2.90 1.55 -6.39
C ILE A 96 -2.01 2.79 -6.42
N ALA A 97 -2.55 3.96 -6.05
CA ALA A 97 -1.80 5.21 -5.98
C ALA A 97 -0.68 5.15 -4.92
N GLN A 98 -0.97 4.64 -3.72
CA GLN A 98 0.01 4.49 -2.65
C GLN A 98 1.17 3.56 -3.04
N ILE A 99 0.86 2.40 -3.61
CA ILE A 99 1.88 1.44 -4.06
C ILE A 99 2.71 2.02 -5.22
N SER A 100 2.08 2.77 -6.13
CA SER A 100 2.78 3.43 -7.23
C SER A 100 3.74 4.51 -6.73
N SER A 101 3.30 5.32 -5.75
CA SER A 101 4.15 6.32 -5.09
C SER A 101 5.32 5.66 -4.36
N LEU A 102 5.06 4.60 -3.59
CA LEU A 102 6.09 3.83 -2.89
C LEU A 102 7.12 3.26 -3.88
N LYS A 103 6.66 2.66 -4.98
CA LYS A 103 7.54 2.13 -6.03
C LYS A 103 8.45 3.20 -6.63
N GLY A 104 7.91 4.39 -6.88
CA GLY A 104 8.69 5.53 -7.39
C GLY A 104 9.75 5.99 -6.40
N ALA A 105 9.35 6.28 -5.15
CA ALA A 105 10.26 6.70 -4.10
C ALA A 105 11.36 5.65 -3.85
N TRP A 106 10.98 4.39 -3.70
CA TRP A 106 11.92 3.29 -3.51
C TRP A 106 12.94 3.18 -4.65
N ARG A 107 12.49 3.31 -5.91
CA ARG A 107 13.40 3.26 -7.06
C ARG A 107 14.43 4.38 -7.01
N THR A 108 14.01 5.60 -6.69
CA THR A 108 14.92 6.74 -6.54
C THR A 108 15.94 6.48 -5.44
N GLU A 109 15.49 6.08 -4.24
CA GLU A 109 16.38 5.84 -3.09
C GLU A 109 17.39 4.72 -3.34
N VAL A 110 16.95 3.61 -3.96
CA VAL A 110 17.84 2.49 -4.29
C VAL A 110 18.85 2.89 -5.38
N GLN A 111 18.46 3.73 -6.35
CA GLN A 111 19.38 4.23 -7.36
C GLN A 111 20.42 5.18 -6.77
N MET A 112 20.03 6.04 -5.84
CA MET A 112 20.95 6.94 -5.12
C MET A 112 21.88 6.15 -4.18
N SER A 113 21.36 5.10 -3.54
CA SER A 113 22.14 4.23 -2.64
C SER A 113 23.05 3.24 -3.38
N GLY A 114 22.71 2.88 -4.62
CA GLY A 114 23.51 2.01 -5.50
C GLY A 114 24.74 2.69 -6.10
N ALA A 115 24.89 4.01 -5.90
CA ALA A 115 26.08 4.79 -6.24
C ALA A 115 27.05 4.92 -5.04
N GLY A 116 27.04 3.96 -4.12
CA GLY A 116 28.15 3.76 -3.18
C GLY A 116 29.40 3.33 -3.94
N THR A 117 30.22 4.30 -4.34
CA THR A 117 31.60 4.05 -4.76
C THR A 117 32.33 3.35 -3.63
N VAL A 118 32.72 2.09 -3.84
CA VAL A 118 33.82 1.49 -3.07
C VAL A 118 35.08 2.23 -3.54
N ASP A 119 35.60 3.12 -2.70
CA ASP A 119 36.90 3.76 -2.94
C ASP A 119 38.00 2.69 -2.83
N VAL A 120 38.39 2.15 -3.98
CA VAL A 120 39.69 1.50 -4.17
C VAL A 120 40.44 2.41 -5.13
N GLY A 121 41.46 3.08 -4.59
CA GLY A 121 42.10 4.23 -5.22
C GLY A 121 42.56 4.05 -6.68
N GLY A 122 42.51 5.16 -7.41
CA GLY A 122 43.04 5.27 -8.77
C GLY A 122 42.91 6.68 -9.31
N ALA A 123 44.06 7.32 -9.56
CA ALA A 123 44.22 8.70 -10.00
C ALA A 123 43.51 9.04 -11.32
N GLY A 124 42.97 10.27 -11.43
CA GLY A 124 42.48 10.83 -12.69
C GLY A 124 41.96 12.26 -12.54
N ALA A 125 42.66 13.22 -13.15
CA ALA A 125 42.41 14.65 -13.07
C ALA A 125 41.38 15.15 -14.11
N PHE A 126 40.41 15.98 -13.70
CA PHE A 126 39.62 16.93 -14.53
C PHE A 126 39.03 17.97 -13.53
N GLY A 127 39.01 19.30 -13.67
CA GLY A 127 39.13 20.19 -14.82
C GLY A 127 37.98 21.22 -14.80
N GLN A 128 38.21 22.36 -14.10
CA GLN A 128 37.66 23.72 -14.32
C GLN A 128 36.14 24.03 -14.40
N GLY A 129 35.66 24.83 -13.44
CA GLY A 129 34.84 26.05 -13.71
C GLY A 129 33.38 26.08 -13.23
N GLY A 130 33.04 27.05 -12.36
CA GLY A 130 31.66 27.46 -12.10
C GLY A 130 31.47 28.27 -10.81
N ALA A 131 31.23 29.57 -10.96
CA ALA A 131 31.26 30.61 -9.92
C ALA A 131 29.99 30.69 -9.04
N TYR A 132 30.19 30.93 -7.74
CA TYR A 132 29.23 31.63 -6.87
C TYR A 132 30.00 32.59 -5.97
N GLY A 133 30.06 33.84 -6.41
CA GLY A 133 30.37 34.98 -5.55
C GLY A 133 29.14 35.33 -4.71
N GLY A 134 29.36 35.68 -3.45
CA GLY A 134 28.32 36.08 -2.50
C GLY A 134 28.92 36.35 -1.12
N ASP A 135 29.61 37.48 -1.02
CA ASP A 135 29.66 38.42 0.13
C ASP A 135 29.80 37.83 1.54
N ALA A 136 31.05 37.74 2.01
CA ALA A 136 31.36 37.53 3.42
C ALA A 136 31.20 38.87 4.19
N GLN A 137 30.12 39.01 4.96
CA GLN A 137 30.01 39.99 6.03
C GLN A 137 29.73 39.25 7.35
N GLY A 138 30.75 39.28 8.21
CA GLY A 138 30.71 38.65 9.53
C GLY A 138 29.84 39.39 10.52
N TYR A 139 29.31 38.64 11.49
CA TYR A 139 28.89 39.14 12.80
C TYR A 139 29.15 38.03 13.83
N GLY A 140 29.94 38.37 14.86
CA GLY A 140 30.11 37.54 16.05
C GLY A 140 28.86 37.56 16.95
N GLY A 141 28.75 36.56 17.82
CA GLY A 141 27.72 36.50 18.86
C GLY A 141 27.79 35.20 19.66
N GLU A 142 28.20 35.32 20.93
CA GLU A 142 28.05 34.34 22.01
C GLU A 142 26.55 34.01 22.28
N GLY A 143 26.26 32.81 22.77
CA GLY A 143 24.96 32.52 23.40
C GLY A 143 24.56 31.05 23.38
N GLY A 144 24.42 30.45 24.56
CA GLY A 144 24.14 29.01 24.75
C GLY A 144 22.67 28.58 24.82
N GLY A 145 22.49 27.35 25.31
CA GLY A 145 21.21 26.64 25.52
C GLY A 145 20.94 25.66 24.39
N GLY A 146 20.80 24.34 24.57
CA GLY A 146 20.23 23.60 25.69
C GLY A 146 19.17 22.69 25.08
N TYR A 147 19.55 21.48 24.65
CA TYR A 147 18.63 20.51 24.06
C TYR A 147 17.88 19.79 25.19
N VAL A 148 16.56 19.87 25.20
CA VAL A 148 15.69 19.08 26.07
C VAL A 148 14.76 18.28 25.16
N ASP A 149 15.03 16.98 25.04
CA ASP A 149 14.12 16.01 24.43
C ASP A 149 12.88 15.83 25.32
N ILE A 150 11.71 15.79 24.68
CA ILE A 150 10.49 15.14 25.19
C ILE A 150 10.09 14.03 24.23
#